data_AF-A0A194WE61-F1
#
_entry.id   AF-A0A194WE61-F1
#
_cell.length_a   1.000
_cell.length_b   1.000
_cell.length_c   1.000
_cell.angle_alpha   90.00
_cell.angle_beta   90.00
_cell.angle_gamma   90.00
#
_symmetry.space_group_name_H-M   'P 1'
#
loop_
_entity.id
_entity.type
_entity.pdbx_description
1 polymer ?
#
loop_
_entity_poly.entity_id
_entity_poly.type
_entity_poly.pdbx_seq_one_letter_code
_entity_poly.pdbx_strand_id
1 'polypeptide(L)'
;MQASRSQQDETNPVPRHSNRQDGPNRASQSSASHRHGPEPDDPFNQNAALWLNHLPRDCTVRQLIRAIISIGPTGRILFCKIVRPYLPGHSWAAKIVFATRQEAQRLLDVSRSGRLLVQGQRVFVDWHRVLSTSFQAVEPITRVLVIEGPSYIVNRPGLQDYFRRRLTRFNTEQVVELGGANSVGQHAGIVWRFGSWFGQAQVAAEALQEDYAGLVDVRYGPDPCAFPPPDGFAP
;
A
#
# COMPACT_ATOMS: atom_id res chain seq x y z
N MET A 1 37.10 -61.48 37.42
CA MET A 1 36.00 -62.47 37.38
C MET A 1 35.40 -62.44 35.98
N GLN A 2 35.43 -63.60 35.31
CA GLN A 2 34.81 -64.11 34.06
C GLN A 2 34.03 -63.10 33.16
N ALA A 3 34.36 -62.90 31.88
CA ALA A 3 34.20 -63.78 30.67
C ALA A 3 32.71 -64.05 30.37
N SER A 4 32.13 -64.08 29.16
CA SER A 4 32.52 -63.93 27.74
C SER A 4 31.21 -64.06 26.91
N ARG A 5 31.22 -63.61 25.63
CA ARG A 5 30.61 -64.19 24.37
C ARG A 5 29.23 -64.91 24.41
N SER A 6 28.41 -65.06 23.36
CA SER A 6 28.20 -64.64 21.96
C SER A 6 27.14 -65.63 21.38
N GLN A 7 26.45 -65.24 20.28
CA GLN A 7 25.85 -66.10 19.21
C GLN A 7 24.49 -66.82 19.47
N GLN A 8 23.46 -66.54 18.63
CA GLN A 8 22.89 -67.33 17.48
C GLN A 8 21.92 -68.44 17.96
N ASP A 9 20.86 -68.89 17.27
CA ASP A 9 20.41 -68.83 15.89
C ASP A 9 18.91 -69.21 15.79
N GLU A 10 18.30 -68.94 14.63
CA GLU A 10 17.21 -69.65 13.92
C GLU A 10 16.06 -70.40 14.65
N THR A 11 14.82 -70.20 14.18
CA THR A 11 14.06 -71.19 13.37
C THR A 11 12.62 -70.73 13.08
N ASN A 12 12.20 -70.88 11.83
CA ASN A 12 10.82 -70.71 11.33
C ASN A 12 10.16 -72.10 11.26
N PRO A 13 8.81 -72.25 11.35
CA PRO A 13 8.09 -72.62 10.12
C PRO A 13 6.61 -72.17 10.03
N VAL A 14 6.12 -72.13 8.79
CA VAL A 14 4.69 -71.98 8.39
C VAL A 14 4.09 -73.35 8.05
N PRO A 15 2.78 -73.58 8.23
CA PRO A 15 2.02 -74.21 7.13
C PRO A 15 0.54 -73.75 6.93
N ARG A 16 0.24 -73.45 5.65
CA ARG A 16 -0.87 -73.89 4.75
C ARG A 16 -2.38 -73.85 5.12
N HIS A 17 -3.10 -73.05 4.31
CA HIS A 17 -4.36 -73.25 3.54
C HIS A 17 -5.50 -74.21 3.98
N SER A 18 -6.72 -73.65 4.02
CA SER A 18 -8.00 -74.15 3.44
C SER A 18 -9.12 -73.10 3.74
N ASN A 19 -10.26 -72.92 3.09
CA ASN A 19 -10.85 -73.18 1.76
C ASN A 19 -12.28 -72.56 1.81
N ARG A 20 -12.73 -71.78 0.80
CA ARG A 20 -14.16 -71.45 0.42
C ARG A 20 -15.07 -70.75 1.49
N GLN A 21 -16.16 -70.00 1.24
CA GLN A 21 -17.01 -69.61 0.09
C GLN A 21 -17.96 -68.46 0.56
N ASP A 22 -18.52 -67.69 -0.39
CA ASP A 22 -19.84 -67.01 -0.41
C ASP A 22 -20.13 -65.62 0.27
N GLY A 23 -19.99 -64.55 -0.55
CA GLY A 23 -20.93 -63.41 -0.79
C GLY A 23 -21.30 -62.39 0.32
N PRO A 24 -21.99 -61.26 0.01
CA PRO A 24 -22.11 -60.50 -1.24
C PRO A 24 -21.67 -59.01 -1.12
N ASN A 25 -21.51 -58.38 -2.29
CA ASN A 25 -21.52 -56.94 -2.60
C ASN A 25 -21.85 -55.96 -1.45
N ARG A 26 -20.89 -55.08 -1.11
CA ARG A 26 -21.20 -53.76 -0.56
C ARG A 26 -20.38 -52.70 -1.30
N ALA A 27 -21.13 -51.85 -1.99
CA ALA A 27 -20.63 -50.82 -2.88
C ALA A 27 -19.53 -49.96 -2.25
N SER A 28 -18.47 -49.78 -3.02
CA SER A 28 -17.49 -48.71 -2.90
C SER A 28 -18.21 -47.35 -2.95
N GLN A 29 -18.41 -46.74 -1.79
CA GLN A 29 -18.63 -45.31 -1.64
C GLN A 29 -17.72 -44.79 -0.54
N SER A 30 -16.42 -44.70 -0.84
CA SER A 30 -15.57 -43.70 -0.18
C SER A 30 -15.67 -42.41 -0.98
N SER A 31 -16.82 -41.76 -0.88
CA SER A 31 -16.95 -40.33 -1.18
C SER A 31 -16.21 -39.57 -0.08
N ALA A 32 -14.88 -39.62 -0.12
CA ALA A 32 -14.04 -38.73 0.66
C ALA A 32 -14.21 -37.33 0.04
N SER A 33 -15.30 -36.68 0.45
CA SER A 33 -15.44 -35.24 0.38
C SER A 33 -14.22 -34.68 1.11
N HIS A 34 -13.21 -34.30 0.33
CA HIS A 34 -12.16 -33.40 0.79
C HIS A 34 -12.89 -32.11 1.12
N ARG A 35 -13.34 -32.01 2.38
CA ARG A 35 -13.77 -30.76 2.97
C ARG A 35 -12.52 -29.89 2.90
N HIS A 36 -12.46 -29.02 1.89
CA HIS A 36 -11.53 -27.91 1.91
C HIS A 36 -11.79 -27.20 3.23
N GLY A 37 -10.87 -27.34 4.18
CA GLY A 37 -10.76 -26.39 5.28
C GLY A 37 -10.62 -24.99 4.69
N PRO A 38 -10.86 -23.93 5.47
CA PRO A 38 -10.62 -22.57 5.00
C PRO A 38 -9.23 -22.52 4.37
N GLU A 39 -9.18 -22.12 3.10
CA GLU A 39 -7.94 -21.96 2.37
C GLU A 39 -7.05 -21.02 3.20
N PRO A 40 -5.78 -21.37 3.47
CA PRO A 40 -4.92 -20.52 4.26
C PRO A 40 -4.87 -19.12 3.63
N ASP A 41 -5.13 -18.10 4.45
CA ASP A 41 -5.21 -16.70 4.06
C ASP A 41 -3.87 -16.31 3.40
N ASP A 42 -3.81 -16.33 2.06
CA ASP A 42 -2.58 -16.04 1.33
C ASP A 42 -2.19 -14.56 1.61
N PRO A 43 -1.08 -14.29 2.30
CA PRO A 43 -0.71 -12.93 2.68
C PRO A 43 -0.46 -12.03 1.46
N PHE A 44 -0.25 -12.59 0.26
CA PHE A 44 -0.19 -11.82 -0.99
C PHE A 44 -1.55 -11.27 -1.43
N ASN A 45 -2.66 -11.88 -1.02
CA ASN A 45 -4.01 -11.40 -1.32
C ASN A 45 -4.34 -10.07 -0.64
N GLN A 46 -3.62 -9.71 0.42
CA GLN A 46 -3.82 -8.44 1.13
C GLN A 46 -2.74 -7.39 0.82
N ASN A 47 -1.77 -7.71 -0.05
CA ASN A 47 -0.65 -6.83 -0.35
C ASN A 47 -1.07 -5.58 -1.13
N ALA A 48 -1.03 -4.40 -0.52
CA ALA A 48 -1.32 -3.14 -1.21
C ALA A 48 -0.07 -2.43 -1.76
N ALA A 49 1.10 -3.10 -1.73
CA ALA A 49 2.36 -2.52 -2.19
C ALA A 49 2.72 -2.92 -3.62
N LEU A 50 3.10 -1.92 -4.41
CA LEU A 50 3.59 -2.06 -5.77
C LEU A 50 5.04 -1.58 -5.89
N TRP A 51 5.76 -2.25 -6.79
CA TRP A 51 7.09 -1.86 -7.24
C TRP A 51 7.00 -1.36 -8.68
N LEU A 52 7.42 -0.12 -8.89
CA LEU A 52 7.40 0.55 -10.18
C LEU A 52 8.82 0.63 -10.72
N ASN A 53 9.06 0.10 -11.93
CA ASN A 53 10.36 0.04 -12.60
C ASN A 53 10.39 0.89 -13.85
N HIS A 54 11.60 1.17 -14.36
CA HIS A 54 11.81 2.02 -15.52
C HIS A 54 11.23 3.43 -15.33
N LEU A 55 11.46 4.04 -14.17
CA LEU A 55 11.20 5.47 -14.01
C LEU A 55 12.27 6.29 -14.75
N PRO A 56 11.92 7.49 -15.25
CA PRO A 56 12.90 8.45 -15.74
C PRO A 56 13.97 8.73 -14.69
N ARG A 57 15.18 9.07 -15.17
CA ARG A 57 16.26 9.54 -14.31
C ARG A 57 15.79 10.79 -13.56
N ASP A 58 16.09 10.86 -12.27
CA ASP A 58 15.73 11.99 -11.41
C ASP A 58 14.21 12.24 -11.26
N CYS A 59 13.39 11.23 -11.58
CA CYS A 59 11.95 11.26 -11.34
C CYS A 59 11.66 11.62 -9.87
N THR A 60 10.78 12.59 -9.68
CA THR A 60 10.33 13.04 -8.36
C THR A 60 9.02 12.38 -7.96
N VAL A 61 8.75 12.29 -6.65
CA VAL A 61 7.45 11.84 -6.13
C VAL A 61 6.30 12.64 -6.75
N ARG A 62 6.47 13.95 -6.93
CA ARG A 62 5.48 14.82 -7.58
C ARG A 62 5.18 14.37 -9.02
N GLN A 63 6.22 14.15 -9.83
CA GLN A 63 6.02 13.73 -11.23
C GLN A 63 5.34 12.36 -11.31
N LEU A 64 5.75 11.41 -10.47
CA LEU A 64 5.14 10.09 -10.42
C LEU A 64 3.66 10.14 -10.01
N ILE A 65 3.32 10.87 -8.94
CA ILE A 65 1.93 10.99 -8.49
C ILE A 65 1.08 11.72 -9.54
N ARG A 66 1.60 12.79 -10.17
CA ARG A 66 0.83 13.49 -11.23
C ARG A 66 0.59 12.61 -12.46
N ALA A 67 1.53 11.74 -12.81
CA ALA A 67 1.30 10.74 -13.85
C ALA A 67 0.19 9.75 -13.46
N ILE A 68 0.19 9.29 -12.21
CA ILE A 68 -0.88 8.43 -11.68
C ILE A 68 -2.24 9.15 -11.70
N ILE A 69 -2.30 10.43 -11.31
CA ILE A 69 -3.53 11.23 -11.41
C ILE A 69 -4.01 11.33 -12.86
N SER A 70 -3.10 11.50 -13.83
CA SER A 70 -3.45 11.72 -15.23
C SER A 70 -4.05 10.52 -15.95
N ILE A 71 -3.77 9.29 -15.48
CA ILE A 71 -4.38 8.07 -16.03
C ILE A 71 -5.75 7.78 -15.43
N GLY A 72 -6.17 8.62 -14.49
CA GLY A 72 -7.42 8.50 -13.78
C GLY A 72 -7.30 7.91 -12.38
N PRO A 73 -8.44 7.72 -11.70
CA PRO A 73 -8.54 7.04 -10.40
C PRO A 73 -7.79 5.70 -10.30
N THR A 74 -6.90 5.59 -9.33
CA THR A 74 -6.31 4.29 -8.95
C THR A 74 -6.63 3.96 -7.52
N GLY A 75 -6.42 4.88 -6.60
CA GLY A 75 -6.71 4.74 -5.18
C GLY A 75 -5.90 5.68 -4.31
N ARG A 76 -6.19 5.67 -3.02
CA ARG A 76 -5.47 6.50 -2.04
C ARG A 76 -4.03 6.01 -1.89
N ILE A 77 -3.07 6.93 -2.02
CA ILE A 77 -1.66 6.61 -1.80
C ILE A 77 -1.31 6.86 -0.33
N LEU A 78 -0.95 5.81 0.38
CA LEU A 78 -0.49 5.90 1.77
C LEU A 78 1.02 6.14 1.87
N PHE A 79 1.78 5.59 0.92
CA PHE A 79 3.23 5.74 0.88
C PHE A 79 3.73 5.79 -0.57
N CYS A 80 4.69 6.67 -0.84
CA CYS A 80 5.39 6.75 -2.11
C CYS A 80 6.85 7.12 -1.85
N LYS A 81 7.77 6.33 -2.39
CA LYS A 81 9.22 6.61 -2.31
C LYS A 81 9.88 6.27 -3.63
N ILE A 82 10.61 7.23 -4.17
CA ILE A 82 11.54 7.01 -5.28
C ILE A 82 12.80 6.32 -4.74
N VAL A 83 13.26 5.29 -5.46
CA VAL A 83 14.44 4.51 -5.17
C VAL A 83 15.45 4.69 -6.31
N ARG A 84 16.63 5.20 -5.96
CA ARG A 84 17.75 5.32 -6.89
C ARG A 84 18.36 3.94 -7.13
N PRO A 85 18.80 3.63 -8.36
CA PRO A 85 19.54 2.39 -8.61
C PRO A 85 20.85 2.39 -7.83
N TYR A 86 21.21 1.25 -7.25
CA TYR A 86 22.49 1.08 -6.57
C TYR A 86 23.64 0.82 -7.56
N LEU A 87 23.34 0.10 -8.65
CA LEU A 87 24.31 -0.27 -9.68
C LEU A 87 24.16 0.60 -10.93
N PRO A 88 25.26 0.95 -11.62
CA PRO A 88 25.22 1.58 -12.93
C PRO A 88 24.41 0.76 -13.93
N GLY A 89 23.66 1.43 -14.81
CA GLY A 89 22.86 0.79 -15.86
C GLY A 89 21.48 0.27 -15.41
N HIS A 90 21.19 0.25 -14.10
CA HIS A 90 19.85 -0.08 -13.60
C HIS A 90 18.90 1.12 -13.63
N SER A 91 17.61 0.86 -13.81
CA SER A 91 16.59 1.91 -13.83
C SER A 91 16.26 2.43 -12.43
N TRP A 92 15.84 3.69 -12.36
CA TRP A 92 15.14 4.21 -11.19
C TRP A 92 13.83 3.47 -10.98
N ALA A 93 13.44 3.36 -9.72
CA ALA A 93 12.24 2.64 -9.31
C ALA A 93 11.47 3.39 -8.23
N ALA A 94 10.29 2.91 -7.87
CA ALA A 94 9.56 3.41 -6.72
C ALA A 94 8.81 2.28 -6.00
N LYS A 95 8.65 2.46 -4.69
CA LYS A 95 7.65 1.75 -3.91
C LYS A 95 6.43 2.65 -3.73
N ILE A 96 5.26 2.13 -4.04
CA ILE A 96 3.97 2.76 -3.71
C ILE A 96 3.15 1.79 -2.86
N VAL A 97 2.47 2.30 -1.85
CA VAL A 97 1.50 1.54 -1.06
C VAL A 97 0.16 2.25 -1.13
N PHE A 98 -0.87 1.52 -1.53
CA PHE A 98 -2.25 1.97 -1.56
C PHE A 98 -2.97 1.64 -0.24
N ALA A 99 -4.14 2.24 0.00
CA ALA A 99 -4.93 1.87 1.17
C ALA A 99 -5.48 0.44 1.03
N THR A 100 -5.85 0.02 -0.18
CA THR A 100 -6.34 -1.34 -0.43
C THR A 100 -5.63 -2.10 -1.55
N ARG A 101 -5.71 -3.44 -1.49
CA ARG A 101 -5.26 -4.33 -2.57
C ARG A 101 -5.94 -4.01 -3.90
N GLN A 102 -7.23 -3.68 -3.87
CA GLN A 102 -8.02 -3.38 -5.07
C GLN A 102 -7.58 -2.05 -5.70
N GLU A 103 -7.26 -1.05 -4.87
CA GLU A 103 -6.68 0.21 -5.32
C GLU A 103 -5.33 -0.01 -6.03
N ALA A 104 -4.45 -0.82 -5.43
CA ALA A 104 -3.19 -1.21 -6.06
C ALA A 104 -3.40 -1.98 -7.37
N GLN A 105 -4.37 -2.90 -7.41
CA GLN A 105 -4.68 -3.70 -8.60
C GLN A 105 -5.07 -2.80 -9.79
N ARG A 106 -5.82 -1.72 -9.56
CA ARG A 106 -6.18 -0.77 -10.64
C ARG A 106 -4.96 -0.14 -11.30
N LEU A 107 -3.96 0.31 -10.53
CA LEU A 107 -2.73 0.85 -11.10
C LEU A 107 -1.95 -0.22 -11.89
N LEU A 108 -1.90 -1.45 -11.38
CA LEU A 108 -1.26 -2.57 -12.06
C LEU A 108 -1.92 -2.86 -13.42
N ASP A 109 -3.25 -2.89 -13.48
CA ASP A 109 -3.98 -3.14 -14.73
C ASP A 109 -3.81 -2.00 -15.75
N VAL A 110 -3.80 -0.75 -15.29
CA VAL A 110 -3.51 0.40 -16.16
C VAL A 110 -2.08 0.33 -16.72
N SER A 111 -1.10 -0.04 -15.90
CA SER A 111 0.29 -0.25 -16.35
C SER A 111 0.41 -1.35 -17.41
N ARG A 112 -0.30 -2.48 -17.23
CA ARG A 112 -0.34 -3.59 -18.20
C ARG A 112 -0.90 -3.16 -19.55
N SER A 113 -1.88 -2.24 -19.55
CA SER A 113 -2.41 -1.64 -20.79
C SER A 113 -1.43 -0.65 -21.49
N GLY A 114 -0.26 -0.39 -20.91
CA GLY A 114 0.75 0.52 -21.47
C GLY A 114 0.46 2.01 -21.28
N ARG A 115 -0.57 2.36 -20.50
CA ARG A 115 -1.04 3.75 -20.35
C ARG A 115 -0.31 4.54 -19.25
N LEU A 116 0.42 3.87 -18.36
CA LEU A 116 1.20 4.55 -17.32
C LEU A 116 2.52 5.08 -17.90
N LEU A 117 2.55 6.38 -18.18
CA LEU A 117 3.73 7.10 -18.65
C LEU A 117 4.15 8.15 -17.63
N VAL A 118 5.44 8.18 -17.29
CA VAL A 118 6.04 9.25 -16.49
C VAL A 118 7.02 9.99 -17.38
N GLN A 119 6.76 11.27 -17.64
CA GLN A 119 7.57 12.09 -18.57
C GLN A 119 7.72 11.43 -19.96
N GLY A 120 6.68 10.77 -20.46
CA GLY A 120 6.69 10.05 -21.74
C GLY A 120 7.34 8.68 -21.71
N GLN A 121 8.02 8.29 -20.61
CA GLN A 121 8.61 6.96 -20.46
C GLN A 121 7.60 5.98 -19.86
N ARG A 122 7.49 4.80 -20.47
CA ARG A 122 6.64 3.72 -19.95
C ARG A 122 7.19 3.18 -18.63
N VAL A 123 6.32 3.10 -17.63
CA VAL A 123 6.62 2.54 -16.32
C VAL A 123 6.02 1.16 -16.21
N PHE A 124 6.81 0.21 -15.72
CA PHE A 124 6.35 -1.16 -15.46
C PHE A 124 6.01 -1.31 -13.99
N VAL A 125 4.99 -2.10 -13.68
CA VAL A 125 4.46 -2.22 -12.32
C VAL A 125 4.32 -3.70 -12.00
N ASP A 126 4.83 -4.09 -10.84
CA ASP A 126 4.74 -5.44 -10.28
C ASP A 126 4.33 -5.38 -8.80
N TRP A 127 3.86 -6.49 -8.26
CA TRP A 127 3.66 -6.62 -6.81
C TRP A 127 4.99 -6.48 -6.07
N HIS A 128 5.02 -5.66 -5.02
CA HIS A 128 6.20 -5.54 -4.19
C HIS A 128 6.37 -6.80 -3.34
N ARG A 129 7.60 -7.34 -3.26
CA ARG A 129 7.89 -8.57 -2.49
C ARG A 129 7.81 -8.38 -0.98
N VAL A 130 8.16 -7.18 -0.49
CA VAL A 130 7.90 -6.80 0.92
C VAL A 130 6.45 -6.36 1.04
N LEU A 131 5.64 -7.21 1.67
CA LEU A 131 4.21 -7.00 1.85
C LEU A 131 3.95 -5.72 2.65
N SER A 132 2.87 -5.02 2.30
CA SER A 132 2.32 -3.98 3.16
C SER A 132 0.82 -4.19 3.19
N THR A 133 0.34 -4.54 4.38
CA THR A 133 -1.05 -4.92 4.60
C THR A 133 -1.97 -3.76 4.22
N SER A 134 -3.06 -4.10 3.53
CA SER A 134 -4.18 -3.20 3.29
C SER A 134 -4.64 -2.59 4.61
N PHE A 135 -4.58 -1.27 4.73
CA PHE A 135 -5.28 -0.58 5.80
C PHE A 135 -6.71 -0.40 5.30
N GLN A 136 -7.63 -1.27 5.72
CA GLN A 136 -9.05 -0.91 5.77
C GLN A 136 -9.21 0.20 6.81
N ALA A 137 -8.65 1.37 6.53
CA ALA A 137 -8.76 2.52 7.39
C ALA A 137 -10.22 2.97 7.37
N VAL A 138 -10.84 2.90 8.53
CA VAL A 138 -12.26 3.20 8.80
C VAL A 138 -12.56 4.70 8.59
N GLU A 139 -11.53 5.55 8.54
CA GLU A 139 -11.64 6.99 8.34
C GLU A 139 -10.81 7.44 7.13
N PRO A 140 -11.11 8.61 6.50
CA PRO A 140 -10.40 9.04 5.31
C PRO A 140 -8.98 9.51 5.66
N ILE A 141 -8.06 8.57 5.89
CA ILE A 141 -6.63 8.83 5.89
C ILE A 141 -6.19 9.06 4.45
N THR A 142 -5.62 10.23 4.19
CA THR A 142 -5.10 10.58 2.88
C THR A 142 -3.81 11.36 3.02
N ARG A 143 -3.05 11.46 1.93
CA ARG A 143 -1.88 12.33 1.85
C ARG A 143 -2.24 13.82 1.74
N VAL A 144 -3.53 14.18 1.81
CA VAL A 144 -4.02 15.53 1.55
C VAL A 144 -4.56 16.13 2.84
N LEU A 145 -4.02 17.27 3.24
CA LEU A 145 -4.55 18.06 4.35
C LEU A 145 -5.24 19.29 3.79
N VAL A 146 -6.39 19.63 4.36
CA VAL A 146 -6.99 20.96 4.29
C VAL A 146 -6.71 21.64 5.61
N ILE A 147 -6.06 22.80 5.55
CA ILE A 147 -5.53 23.54 6.70
C ILE A 147 -6.13 24.94 6.65
N GLU A 148 -6.88 25.32 7.68
CA GLU A 148 -7.58 26.59 7.78
C GLU A 148 -7.18 27.27 9.10
N GLY A 149 -6.98 28.59 9.10
CA GLY A 149 -6.50 29.30 10.28
C GLY A 149 -6.05 30.72 9.99
N PRO A 150 -5.48 31.42 10.99
CA PRO A 150 -4.99 32.77 10.81
C PRO A 150 -3.95 32.88 9.69
N SER A 151 -4.05 33.87 8.81
CA SER A 151 -3.19 33.99 7.62
C SER A 151 -1.71 34.19 7.94
N TYR A 152 -1.38 34.70 9.13
CA TYR A 152 0.00 34.79 9.60
C TYR A 152 0.61 33.43 9.99
N ILE A 153 -0.23 32.41 10.24
CA ILE A 153 0.16 31.01 10.49
C ILE A 153 -0.03 30.18 9.21
N VAL A 154 -1.26 30.21 8.66
CA VAL A 154 -1.69 29.45 7.49
C VAL A 154 -1.38 30.25 6.23
N ASN A 155 -0.12 30.19 5.83
CA ASN A 155 0.36 30.65 4.54
C ASN A 155 1.43 29.68 4.03
N ARG A 156 1.64 29.64 2.71
CA ARG A 156 2.55 28.68 2.09
C ARG A 156 3.98 28.75 2.67
N PRO A 157 4.63 29.93 2.78
CA PRO A 157 5.97 30.01 3.36
C PRO A 157 6.03 29.51 4.81
N GLY A 158 5.10 29.97 5.65
CA GLY A 158 5.04 29.61 7.07
C GLY A 158 4.84 28.11 7.29
N LEU A 159 3.89 27.50 6.57
CA LEU A 159 3.65 26.06 6.63
C LEU A 159 4.83 25.25 6.05
N GLN A 160 5.45 25.73 4.96
CA GLN A 160 6.63 25.08 4.38
C GLN A 160 7.79 25.00 5.40
N ASP A 161 8.06 26.09 6.11
CA ASP A 161 9.13 26.16 7.10
C ASP A 161 8.77 25.43 8.40
N TYR A 162 7.50 25.48 8.81
CA TYR A 162 6.98 24.66 9.90
C TYR A 162 7.18 23.15 9.60
N PHE A 163 6.76 22.67 8.44
CA PHE A 163 6.91 21.28 8.05
C PHE A 163 8.37 20.83 7.91
N ARG A 164 9.28 21.72 7.46
CA ARG A 164 10.73 21.41 7.46
C ARG A 164 11.30 21.18 8.85
N ARG A 165 10.73 21.81 9.89
CA ARG A 165 11.16 21.64 11.28
C ARG A 165 10.54 20.41 11.94
N ARG A 166 9.27 20.11 11.65
CA ARG A 166 8.54 18.99 12.28
C ARG A 166 8.73 17.65 11.59
N LEU A 167 9.02 17.63 10.28
CA LEU A 167 9.15 16.39 9.52
C LEU A 167 10.60 16.11 9.13
N THR A 168 11.12 14.92 9.43
CA THR A 168 12.48 14.49 9.06
C THR A 168 12.74 14.64 7.56
N ARG A 169 11.77 14.22 6.73
CA ARG A 169 11.75 14.40 5.28
C ARG A 169 10.30 14.38 4.81
N PHE A 170 9.98 15.18 3.79
CA PHE A 170 8.69 15.09 3.12
C PHE A 170 8.80 15.44 1.64
N ASN A 171 7.81 15.03 0.87
CA ASN A 171 7.65 15.42 -0.52
C ASN A 171 6.31 16.12 -0.67
N THR A 172 6.30 17.23 -1.40
CA THR A 172 5.08 17.96 -1.75
C THR A 172 4.72 17.65 -3.18
N GLU A 173 3.53 17.09 -3.39
CA GLU A 173 2.94 16.95 -4.72
C GLU A 173 2.38 18.30 -5.18
N GLN A 174 1.54 18.94 -4.37
CA GLN A 174 0.97 20.27 -4.69
C GLN A 174 0.57 21.00 -3.42
N VAL A 175 0.56 22.32 -3.47
CA VAL A 175 -0.08 23.17 -2.46
C VAL A 175 -1.01 24.11 -3.22
N VAL A 176 -2.28 24.15 -2.82
CA VAL A 176 -3.32 25.00 -3.39
C VAL A 176 -3.74 25.98 -2.31
N GLU A 177 -3.70 27.28 -2.61
CA GLU A 177 -4.23 28.31 -1.71
C GLU A 177 -5.71 28.49 -2.02
N LEU A 178 -6.54 28.32 -1.00
CA LEU A 178 -7.99 28.55 -1.09
C LEU A 178 -8.19 30.05 -0.92
N GLY A 179 -8.19 30.78 -2.03
CA GLY A 179 -8.29 32.24 -2.02
C GLY A 179 -9.58 32.70 -1.32
N GLY A 180 -9.44 33.60 -0.34
CA GLY A 180 -10.57 34.31 0.25
C GLY A 180 -11.08 35.36 -0.72
N ALA A 181 -11.88 34.95 -1.71
CA ALA A 181 -12.33 35.81 -2.80
C ALA A 181 -13.08 37.08 -2.36
N ASN A 182 -13.42 37.26 -1.08
CA ASN A 182 -14.00 38.49 -0.54
C ASN A 182 -13.69 38.77 0.95
N SER A 183 -12.66 38.15 1.53
CA SER A 183 -12.42 38.29 2.96
C SER A 183 -11.38 39.37 3.24
N VAL A 184 -11.84 40.57 3.57
CA VAL A 184 -11.15 41.42 4.55
C VAL A 184 -11.08 40.60 5.85
N GLY A 185 -10.07 39.75 6.00
CA GLY A 185 -10.08 38.75 7.05
C GLY A 185 -8.71 38.12 7.26
N GLN A 186 -8.27 38.10 8.52
CA GLN A 186 -7.01 37.53 8.99
C GLN A 186 -6.98 35.98 8.87
N HIS A 187 -7.76 35.36 8.00
CA HIS A 187 -7.97 33.91 7.93
C HIS A 187 -7.72 33.39 6.51
N ALA A 188 -7.06 32.24 6.39
CA ALA A 188 -6.66 31.65 5.12
C ALA A 188 -6.86 30.14 5.13
N GLY A 189 -7.07 29.55 3.95
CA GLY A 189 -7.13 28.12 3.74
C GLY A 189 -6.07 27.64 2.76
N ILE A 190 -5.43 26.51 3.05
CA ILE A 190 -4.47 25.84 2.17
C ILE A 190 -4.79 24.35 2.09
N VAL A 191 -4.80 23.81 0.87
CA VAL A 191 -4.75 22.36 0.64
C VAL A 191 -3.30 21.96 0.39
N TRP A 192 -2.74 21.16 1.29
CA TRP A 192 -1.40 20.59 1.16
C TRP A 192 -1.47 19.11 0.76
N ARG A 193 -1.00 18.79 -0.44
CA ARG A 193 -0.94 17.43 -0.97
C ARG A 193 0.48 16.89 -0.80
N PHE A 194 0.68 16.08 0.22
CA PHE A 194 1.94 15.37 0.45
C PHE A 194 2.13 14.24 -0.56
N GLY A 195 3.36 13.72 -0.63
CA GLY A 195 3.69 12.52 -1.39
C GLY A 195 3.31 11.23 -0.69
N SER A 196 3.02 11.27 0.61
CA SER A 196 2.60 10.12 1.41
C SER A 196 1.70 10.58 2.55
N TRP A 197 0.87 9.67 3.03
CA TRP A 197 0.20 9.85 4.32
C TRP A 197 1.15 9.48 5.46
N PHE A 198 1.72 8.27 5.40
CA PHE A 198 2.56 7.73 6.45
C PHE A 198 3.85 8.54 6.60
N GLY A 199 4.13 8.98 7.83
CA GLY A 199 5.30 9.79 8.17
C GLY A 199 5.32 11.19 7.53
N GLN A 200 4.25 11.60 6.85
CA GLN A 200 4.13 12.91 6.19
C GLN A 200 2.82 13.60 6.59
N ALA A 201 1.72 13.39 5.86
CA ALA A 201 0.45 14.05 6.19
C ALA A 201 -0.03 13.74 7.61
N GLN A 202 0.18 12.51 8.09
CA GLN A 202 -0.15 12.12 9.47
C GLN A 202 0.59 12.97 10.49
N VAL A 203 1.93 12.99 10.41
CA VAL A 203 2.79 13.71 11.36
C VAL A 203 2.56 15.22 11.27
N ALA A 204 2.31 15.74 10.06
CA ALA A 204 1.97 17.14 9.85
C ALA A 204 0.63 17.52 10.50
N ALA A 205 -0.40 16.66 10.37
CA ALA A 205 -1.70 16.90 11.01
C ALA A 205 -1.59 16.85 12.53
N GLU A 206 -0.98 15.80 13.08
CA GLU A 206 -0.75 15.64 14.53
C GLU A 206 0.01 16.85 15.10
N ALA A 207 1.09 17.28 14.44
CA ALA A 207 1.89 18.41 14.88
C ALA A 207 1.12 19.74 14.83
N LEU A 208 0.33 20.00 13.78
CA LEU A 208 -0.50 21.20 13.69
C LEU A 208 -1.59 21.22 14.78
N GLN A 209 -2.22 20.08 15.04
CA GLN A 209 -3.23 19.94 16.10
C GLN A 209 -2.63 20.18 17.49
N GLU A 210 -1.40 19.73 17.72
CA GLU A 210 -0.66 19.93 18.98
C GLU A 210 -0.20 21.39 19.15
N ASP A 211 0.54 21.93 18.17
CA ASP A 211 1.23 23.23 18.30
C ASP A 211 0.30 24.43 18.12
N TYR A 212 -0.82 24.27 17.41
CA TYR A 212 -1.76 25.35 17.07
C TYR A 212 -3.21 25.03 17.45
N ALA A 213 -3.40 24.24 18.51
CA ALA A 213 -4.71 23.92 19.06
C ALA A 213 -5.58 25.18 19.25
N GLY A 214 -6.80 25.16 18.71
CA GLY A 214 -7.75 26.28 18.79
C GLY A 214 -7.45 27.46 17.85
N LEU A 215 -6.35 27.45 17.12
CA LEU A 215 -6.00 28.46 16.11
C LEU A 215 -6.06 27.91 14.68
N VAL A 216 -5.60 26.69 14.46
CA VAL A 216 -5.57 26.05 13.14
C VAL A 216 -6.49 24.83 13.14
N ASP A 217 -7.43 24.80 12.20
CA ASP A 217 -8.17 23.59 11.86
C ASP A 217 -7.39 22.81 10.80
N VAL A 218 -7.28 21.49 11.00
CA VAL A 218 -6.63 20.59 10.05
C VAL A 218 -7.42 19.30 9.92
N ARG A 219 -7.77 18.98 8.69
CA ARG A 219 -8.58 17.81 8.33
C ARG A 219 -8.04 17.15 7.08
N TYR A 220 -8.30 15.85 6.93
CA TYR A 220 -7.95 15.15 5.70
C TYR A 220 -8.89 15.54 4.55
N GLY A 221 -8.31 15.86 3.40
CA GLY A 221 -9.03 16.11 2.15
C GLY A 221 -9.04 14.89 1.23
N PRO A 222 -9.81 14.93 0.13
CA PRO A 222 -9.82 13.85 -0.85
C PRO A 222 -8.45 13.72 -1.55
N ASP A 223 -7.96 12.48 -1.72
CA ASP A 223 -6.78 12.22 -2.57
C ASP A 223 -7.21 12.24 -4.05
N PRO A 224 -6.62 13.07 -4.92
CA PRO A 224 -6.88 13.07 -6.36
C PRO A 224 -6.65 11.73 -7.06
N CYS A 225 -5.89 10.82 -6.44
CA CYS A 225 -5.72 9.46 -6.95
C CYS A 225 -6.92 8.55 -6.64
N ALA A 226 -7.82 8.93 -5.72
CA ALA A 226 -9.03 8.19 -5.34
C ALA A 226 -10.26 8.64 -6.16
N PHE A 227 -11.29 7.78 -6.25
CA PHE A 227 -12.53 8.05 -7.01
C PHE A 227 -13.80 7.94 -6.13
N PRO A 228 -14.88 8.67 -6.44
CA PRO A 228 -14.89 10.08 -6.86
C PRO A 228 -14.80 11.02 -5.65
N PRO A 229 -14.58 12.34 -5.85
CA PRO A 229 -14.86 13.30 -4.79
C PRO A 229 -16.30 13.06 -4.28
N PRO A 230 -16.56 13.18 -2.97
CA PRO A 230 -17.93 13.16 -2.48
C PRO A 230 -18.74 14.24 -3.22
N ASP A 231 -20.01 13.95 -3.50
CA ASP A 231 -20.90 14.89 -4.18
C ASP A 231 -20.81 16.28 -3.54
N GLY A 232 -20.54 17.31 -4.37
CA GLY A 232 -20.48 18.71 -3.93
C GLY A 232 -19.09 19.30 -3.68
N PHE A 233 -17.98 18.57 -3.88
CA PHE A 233 -16.64 19.18 -3.86
C PHE A 233 -16.30 19.87 -5.19
N ALA A 234 -16.53 21.18 -5.27
CA ALA A 234 -15.96 22.02 -6.32
C ALA A 234 -14.52 22.45 -5.93
N PRO A 235 -13.55 22.38 -6.86
CA PRO A 235 -12.16 22.74 -6.59
C PRO A 235 -11.97 24.22 -6.25
#